data_AF-A0AAV1YUH6-F1
#
_entry.id   AF-A0AAV1YUH6-F1
#
_cell.length_a   1.000
_cell.length_b   1.000
_cell.length_c   1.000
_cell.angle_alpha   90.00
_cell.angle_beta   90.00
_cell.angle_gamma   90.00
#
_symmetry.space_group_name_H-M   'P 1'
#
loop_
_entity.id
_entity.type
_entity.pdbx_description
1 polymer ?
#
loop_
_entity_poly.entity_id
_entity_poly.type
_entity_poly.pdbx_seq_one_letter_code
_entity_poly.pdbx_strand_id
1 'polypeptide(L)'
;MTVFVPAQTMDVKFDTTPNKLNVSCEATGLFPRPKLKLYRLLLKERTPAIVKDASIAISNSRDTYNTSLYKTFEHDELSIPGTTGFECVVEIPGTNYQRRKRVAYYADVTNSEDHQASRNLNFILFVSTALCILHRNI
;
A
#
# COMPACT_ATOMS: atom_id res chain seq x y z
N MET A 1 1.12 36.55 -3.68
CA MET A 1 0.92 35.44 -4.64
C MET A 1 2.05 34.45 -4.43
N THR A 2 1.74 33.20 -4.07
CA THR A 2 2.76 32.15 -3.90
C THR A 2 2.76 31.27 -5.15
N VAL A 3 3.87 31.23 -5.87
CA VAL A 3 4.05 30.33 -7.02
C VAL A 3 4.46 28.96 -6.49
N PHE A 4 3.80 27.89 -6.96
CA PHE A 4 4.12 26.53 -6.57
C PHE A 4 3.97 25.54 -7.73
N VAL A 5 4.69 24.42 -7.63
CA VAL A 5 4.62 23.28 -8.53
C VAL A 5 4.04 22.09 -7.77
N PRO A 6 2.89 21.54 -8.19
CA PRO A 6 2.31 20.32 -7.64
C PRO A 6 3.25 19.12 -7.75
N ALA A 7 3.09 18.14 -6.85
CA ALA A 7 3.76 16.84 -6.99
C ALA A 7 3.45 16.21 -8.35
N GLN A 8 4.49 15.77 -9.05
CA GLN A 8 4.39 15.01 -10.28
C GLN A 8 3.90 13.60 -9.96
N THR A 9 4.64 12.87 -9.10
CA THR A 9 4.25 11.54 -8.61
C THR A 9 4.05 11.56 -7.10
N MET A 10 3.21 10.62 -6.63
CA MET A 10 3.03 10.36 -5.21
C MET A 10 2.63 8.90 -5.01
N ASP A 11 3.43 8.17 -4.24
CA ASP A 11 3.26 6.74 -4.00
C ASP A 11 3.47 6.40 -2.53
N VAL A 12 2.78 5.36 -2.07
CA VAL A 12 2.96 4.74 -0.77
C VAL A 12 3.26 3.27 -1.02
N LYS A 13 4.35 2.77 -0.44
CA LYS A 13 4.81 1.39 -0.61
C LYS A 13 4.93 0.73 0.77
N PHE A 14 4.86 -0.59 0.74
CA PHE A 14 5.00 -1.45 1.90
C PHE A 14 6.12 -2.45 1.65
N ASP A 15 6.91 -2.70 2.67
CA ASP A 15 7.90 -3.76 2.68
C ASP A 15 7.79 -4.50 4.02
N THR A 16 7.47 -5.79 3.96
CA THR A 16 7.17 -6.61 5.13
C THR A 16 8.36 -7.50 5.45
N THR A 17 8.80 -7.45 6.71
CA THR A 17 9.77 -8.37 7.30
C THR A 17 9.06 -9.21 8.38
N PRO A 18 9.63 -10.32 8.88
CA PRO A 18 8.91 -11.25 9.76
C PRO A 18 8.16 -10.63 10.94
N ASN A 19 8.70 -9.57 11.54
CA ASN A 19 8.11 -8.89 12.70
C ASN A 19 7.82 -7.41 12.47
N LYS A 20 8.10 -6.87 11.28
CA LYS A 20 8.01 -5.42 11.03
C LYS A 20 7.43 -5.10 9.67
N LEU A 21 6.70 -4.00 9.63
CA LEU A 21 6.23 -3.37 8.42
C LEU A 21 6.96 -2.05 8.19
N ASN A 22 7.63 -1.94 7.06
CA ASN A 22 8.17 -0.67 6.58
C ASN A 22 7.14 0.00 5.68
N VAL A 23 6.73 1.21 6.05
CA VAL A 23 5.86 2.07 5.25
C VAL A 23 6.69 3.20 4.70
N SER A 24 6.72 3.35 3.37
CA SER A 24 7.39 4.46 2.71
C SER A 24 6.40 5.25 1.86
N CYS A 25 6.57 6.56 1.84
CA CYS A 25 5.83 7.48 0.99
C CYS A 25 6.82 8.34 0.20
N GLU A 26 6.67 8.37 -1.11
CA GLU A 26 7.53 9.13 -2.02
C GLU A 26 6.69 10.15 -2.77
N ALA A 27 7.17 11.38 -2.88
CA ALA A 27 6.56 12.42 -3.72
C ALA A 27 7.63 13.25 -4.40
N THR A 28 7.44 13.54 -5.70
CA THR A 28 8.47 14.12 -6.56
C THR A 28 8.02 15.39 -7.27
N GLY A 29 8.99 16.21 -7.70
CA GLY A 29 8.74 17.38 -8.55
C GLY A 29 8.07 18.56 -7.85
N LEU A 30 8.15 18.66 -6.52
CA LEU A 30 7.48 19.70 -5.75
C LEU A 30 8.29 21.00 -5.67
N PHE A 31 7.64 22.15 -5.67
CA PHE A 31 8.29 23.42 -5.34
C PHE A 31 7.27 24.41 -4.75
N PRO A 32 7.62 25.24 -3.74
CA PRO A 32 8.84 25.23 -2.92
C PRO A 32 8.93 23.99 -2.00
N ARG A 33 9.89 23.99 -1.06
CA ARG A 33 10.17 22.84 -0.17
C ARG A 33 8.89 22.36 0.55
N PRO A 34 8.43 21.12 0.32
CA PRO A 34 7.19 20.63 0.89
C PRO A 34 7.35 20.09 2.31
N LYS A 35 6.23 19.82 2.97
CA LYS A 35 6.14 19.07 4.24
C LYS A 35 5.35 17.78 4.02
N LEU A 36 5.73 16.74 4.74
CA LEU A 36 5.10 15.42 4.68
C LEU A 36 4.55 15.05 6.05
N LYS A 37 3.40 14.39 6.05
CA LYS A 37 2.78 13.80 7.24
C LYS A 37 2.28 12.42 6.88
N LEU A 38 2.45 11.48 7.80
CA LEU A 38 1.89 10.14 7.70
C LEU A 38 0.83 9.97 8.78
N TYR A 39 -0.32 9.44 8.39
CA TYR A 39 -1.42 9.14 9.28
C TYR A 39 -1.73 7.65 9.22
N ARG A 40 -2.12 7.11 10.38
CA ARG A 40 -2.68 5.77 10.52
C ARG A 40 -4.20 5.87 10.63
N LEU A 41 -4.88 4.98 9.93
CA LEU A 41 -6.33 4.88 9.86
C LEU A 41 -6.73 3.54 10.46
N LEU A 42 -7.32 3.59 11.66
CA LEU A 42 -7.81 2.42 12.36
C LEU A 42 -9.32 2.33 12.20
N LEU A 43 -9.84 1.15 11.86
CA LEU A 43 -11.29 0.94 11.61
C LEU A 43 -12.18 1.36 12.79
N LYS A 44 -11.66 1.28 14.02
CA LYS A 44 -12.39 1.60 15.26
C LYS A 44 -12.30 3.08 15.64
N GLU A 45 -11.44 3.86 14.97
CA GLU A 45 -11.19 5.27 15.30
C GLU A 45 -11.81 6.19 14.26
N ARG A 46 -12.52 7.24 14.72
CA ARG A 46 -13.15 8.22 13.83
C ARG A 46 -12.15 9.19 13.20
N THR A 47 -11.00 9.39 13.84
CA THR A 47 -10.00 10.38 13.44
C THR A 47 -8.69 9.69 13.08
N PRO A 48 -8.06 10.04 11.93
CA PRO A 48 -6.72 9.56 11.60
C PRO A 48 -5.72 9.94 12.69
N ALA A 49 -4.93 8.97 13.15
CA ALA A 49 -3.86 9.21 14.13
C ALA A 49 -2.58 9.63 13.40
N ILE A 50 -1.96 10.74 13.82
CA ILE A 50 -0.66 11.14 13.27
C ILE A 50 0.42 10.14 13.68
N VAL A 51 1.19 9.66 12.72
CA VAL A 51 2.35 8.80 12.97
C VAL A 51 3.51 9.67 13.42
N LYS A 52 3.98 9.44 14.66
CA LYS A 52 5.15 10.12 15.22
C LYS A 52 6.45 9.41 14.81
N ASP A 53 7.56 10.14 14.88
CA ASP A 53 8.91 9.61 14.66
C ASP A 53 9.07 8.95 13.28
N ALA A 54 8.40 9.50 12.26
CA ALA A 54 8.65 9.16 10.87
C ALA A 54 9.84 9.97 10.36
N SER A 55 10.77 9.29 9.70
CA SER A 55 11.95 9.94 9.13
C SER A 55 11.62 10.53 7.77
N ILE A 56 12.12 11.73 7.50
CA ILE A 56 11.87 12.45 6.25
C ILE A 56 13.22 12.77 5.59
N ALA A 57 13.39 12.31 4.36
CA ALA A 57 14.46 12.70 3.47
C ALA A 57 13.90 13.66 2.40
N ILE A 58 14.60 14.77 2.16
CA ILE A 58 14.26 15.72 1.10
C ILE A 58 15.53 15.93 0.29
N SER A 59 15.47 15.61 -1.00
CA SER A 59 16.52 15.89 -1.97
C SER A 59 16.05 16.95 -2.95
N ASN A 60 17.00 17.72 -3.46
CA ASN A 60 16.75 18.66 -4.53
C ASN A 60 17.04 17.97 -5.88
N SER A 61 16.14 18.14 -6.84
CA SER A 61 16.32 17.74 -8.23
C SER A 61 16.08 18.94 -9.14
N ARG A 62 17.19 19.55 -9.61
CA ARG A 62 17.22 20.79 -10.41
C ARG A 62 16.59 21.96 -9.66
N ASP A 63 15.31 22.23 -9.93
CA ASP A 63 14.52 23.34 -9.37
C ASP A 63 13.34 22.83 -8.53
N THR A 64 13.27 21.52 -8.29
CA THR A 64 12.19 20.88 -7.55
C THR A 64 12.72 20.02 -6.41
N TYR A 65 11.82 19.58 -5.54
CA TYR A 65 12.09 18.74 -4.39
C TYR A 65 11.48 17.37 -4.60
N ASN A 66 12.29 16.35 -4.34
CA ASN A 66 11.85 14.98 -4.17
C ASN A 66 11.93 14.64 -2.69
N THR A 67 10.92 13.91 -2.22
CA THR A 67 10.75 13.64 -0.80
C THR A 67 10.41 12.19 -0.56
N SER A 68 10.94 11.68 0.54
CA SER A 68 10.68 10.33 1.01
C SER A 68 10.42 10.38 2.51
N LEU A 69 9.26 9.90 2.94
CA LEU A 69 8.92 9.69 4.34
C LEU A 69 8.92 8.18 4.58
N TYR A 70 9.55 7.72 5.65
CA TYR A 70 9.58 6.30 6.01
C TYR A 70 9.37 6.09 7.51
N LYS A 71 8.64 5.02 7.85
CA LYS A 71 8.42 4.56 9.22
C LYS A 71 8.40 3.04 9.24
N THR A 72 9.07 2.47 10.23
CA THR A 72 8.97 1.05 10.57
C THR A 72 8.00 0.89 11.74
N PHE A 73 7.07 -0.05 11.63
CA PHE A 73 6.14 -0.46 12.67
C PHE A 73 6.46 -1.90 13.06
N GLU A 74 6.47 -2.19 14.37
CA GLU A 74 6.44 -3.58 14.82
C GLU A 74 5.04 -4.16 14.58
N HIS A 75 4.93 -5.47 14.34
CA HIS A 75 3.65 -6.14 14.09
C HIS A 75 2.65 -5.95 15.24
N ASP A 76 3.12 -5.89 16.48
CA ASP A 76 2.28 -5.64 17.66
C ASP A 76 1.67 -4.23 17.69
N GLU A 77 2.27 -3.26 16.99
CA GLU A 77 1.73 -1.91 16.85
C GLU A 77 0.62 -1.84 15.79
N LEU A 78 0.55 -2.85 14.93
CA LEU A 78 -0.42 -2.97 13.86
C LEU A 78 -1.64 -3.73 14.36
N SER A 79 -2.80 -3.45 13.78
CA SER A 79 -4.03 -4.20 14.11
C SER A 79 -4.01 -5.57 13.43
N ILE A 80 -3.15 -6.47 13.91
CA ILE A 80 -2.99 -7.84 13.42
C ILE A 80 -3.75 -8.80 14.35
N PRO A 81 -4.57 -9.73 13.82
CA PRO A 81 -4.97 -9.83 12.41
C PRO A 81 -5.93 -8.70 12.02
N GLY A 82 -5.79 -8.18 10.80
CA GLY A 82 -6.69 -7.14 10.31
C GLY A 82 -6.11 -6.21 9.25
N THR A 83 -6.87 -5.14 9.00
CA THR A 83 -6.54 -4.11 8.01
C THR A 83 -6.16 -2.81 8.71
N THR A 84 -4.96 -2.31 8.42
CA THR A 84 -4.50 -0.99 8.86
C THR A 84 -4.40 -0.07 7.66
N GLY A 85 -5.05 1.10 7.69
CA GLY A 85 -4.90 2.08 6.62
C GLY A 85 -3.76 3.06 6.90
N PHE A 86 -3.09 3.49 5.84
CA PHE A 86 -2.09 4.56 5.89
C PHE A 86 -2.47 5.68 4.94
N GLU A 87 -2.36 6.92 5.39
CA GLU A 87 -2.55 8.11 4.57
C GLU A 87 -1.31 8.98 4.64
N CYS A 88 -0.64 9.13 3.49
CA CYS A 88 0.43 10.10 3.33
C CYS A 88 -0.16 11.41 2.81
N VAL A 89 0.31 12.53 3.37
CA VAL A 89 -0.12 13.88 3.03
C VAL A 89 1.10 14.73 2.73
N VAL A 90 1.10 15.37 1.57
CA VAL A 90 2.13 16.31 1.13
C VAL A 90 1.49 17.69 1.03
N GLU A 91 2.11 18.69 1.65
CA GLU A 91 1.66 20.08 1.65
C GLU A 91 2.80 21.02 1.24
N ILE A 92 2.46 22.13 0.58
CA ILE A 92 3.42 23.19 0.25
C ILE A 92 3.14 24.39 1.17
N PRO A 93 4.06 24.73 2.09
CA PRO A 93 3.87 25.84 3.02
C PRO A 93 3.59 27.17 2.31
N GLY A 94 2.69 27.98 2.85
CA GLY A 94 2.30 29.26 2.26
C GLY A 94 1.35 29.14 1.06
N THR A 95 0.78 27.95 0.83
CA THR A 95 -0.24 27.68 -0.18
C THR A 95 -1.38 26.86 0.42
N ASN A 96 -2.47 26.68 -0.33
CA ASN A 96 -3.53 25.72 -0.03
C ASN A 96 -3.30 24.36 -0.70
N TYR A 97 -2.13 24.12 -1.31
CA TYR A 97 -1.84 22.86 -1.97
C TYR A 97 -1.65 21.74 -0.94
N GLN A 98 -2.44 20.69 -1.14
CA GLN A 98 -2.34 19.45 -0.38
C GLN A 98 -2.66 18.27 -1.29
N ARG A 99 -1.80 17.26 -1.32
CA ARG A 99 -2.05 15.99 -1.99
C ARG A 99 -2.05 14.87 -0.95
N ARG A 100 -3.00 13.95 -1.07
CA ARG A 100 -3.16 12.82 -0.15
C ARG A 100 -3.17 11.51 -0.92
N LYS A 101 -2.54 10.47 -0.38
CA LYS A 101 -2.63 9.10 -0.89
C LYS A 101 -2.90 8.16 0.27
N ARG A 102 -4.01 7.44 0.15
CA ARG A 102 -4.49 6.47 1.14
C ARG A 102 -4.35 5.06 0.59
N VAL A 103 -3.76 4.17 1.36
CA VAL A 103 -3.57 2.76 0.99
C VAL A 103 -3.88 1.89 2.21
N ALA A 104 -4.59 0.78 1.98
CA ALA A 104 -4.86 -0.23 3.01
C ALA A 104 -3.75 -1.28 3.01
N TYR A 105 -3.24 -1.61 4.19
CA TYR A 105 -2.37 -2.74 4.44
C TYR A 105 -3.20 -3.88 5.04
N TYR A 106 -3.08 -5.07 4.45
CA TYR A 106 -3.73 -6.29 4.91
C TYR A 106 -2.63 -7.20 5.47
N ALA A 107 -2.67 -7.47 6.77
CA ALA A 107 -1.77 -8.44 7.37
C ALA A 107 -2.34 -9.83 7.11
N ASP A 108 -1.59 -10.68 6.39
CA ASP A 108 -1.98 -12.07 6.18
C ASP A 108 -1.89 -12.85 7.49
N VAL A 109 -2.94 -13.62 7.77
CA VAL A 109 -2.99 -14.52 8.93
C VAL A 109 -2.41 -15.87 8.52
N THR A 110 -1.13 -15.93 8.14
CA THR A 110 -0.50 -17.24 7.89
C THR A 110 -0.03 -17.82 9.21
N ASN A 111 -0.98 -18.42 9.94
CA ASN A 111 -0.67 -19.55 10.80
C ASN A 111 -0.79 -20.81 9.93
N SER A 112 0.29 -21.16 9.24
CA SER A 112 0.47 -22.49 8.67
C SER A 112 1.94 -22.68 8.28
N GLU A 113 2.66 -23.41 9.13
CA GLU A 113 3.63 -24.37 8.64
C GLU A 113 2.88 -25.29 7.67
N ASP A 114 2.95 -25.00 6.36
CA ASP A 114 2.64 -25.99 5.34
C ASP A 114 3.75 -25.97 4.30
N HIS A 115 4.70 -26.87 4.50
CA HIS A 115 5.51 -27.40 3.42
C HIS A 115 4.57 -27.97 2.36
N GLN A 116 4.42 -27.31 1.21
CA GLN A 116 3.90 -28.01 0.04
C GLN A 116 4.64 -27.65 -1.25
N ALA A 117 5.38 -28.66 -1.67
CA ALA A 117 6.07 -28.79 -2.93
C ALA A 117 5.16 -28.51 -4.12
N SER A 118 5.76 -27.83 -5.10
CA SER A 118 5.29 -27.66 -6.47
C SER A 118 4.76 -28.98 -7.06
N ARG A 119 3.47 -29.03 -7.40
CA ARG A 119 2.92 -30.01 -8.34
C ARG A 119 2.25 -29.27 -9.50
N ASN A 120 2.93 -29.35 -10.65
CA ASN A 120 2.41 -29.07 -11.98
C ASN A 120 1.05 -29.76 -12.20
N LEU A 121 0.04 -29.01 -12.66
CA LEU A 121 -1.25 -29.57 -13.04
C LEU A 121 -1.40 -29.56 -14.57
N ASN A 122 -1.16 -30.73 -15.16
CA ASN A 122 -1.53 -31.04 -16.54
C ASN A 122 -3.06 -31.02 -16.67
N PHE A 123 -3.57 -30.17 -17.57
CA PHE A 123 -4.99 -30.07 -17.90
C PHE A 123 -5.31 -31.05 -19.04
N ILE A 124 -5.79 -32.26 -18.71
CA ILE A 124 -6.28 -33.23 -19.71
C ILE A 124 -7.80 -33.04 -19.83
N LEU A 125 -8.23 -32.47 -20.95
CA LEU A 125 -9.64 -32.40 -21.36
C LEU A 125 -10.08 -33.78 -21.89
N PHE A 126 -10.97 -34.46 -21.14
CA PHE A 126 -11.70 -35.62 -21.66
C PHE A 126 -12.89 -35.14 -22.50
N VAL A 127 -12.74 -35.16 -23.82
CA VAL A 127 -13.85 -35.11 -24.78
C VAL A 127 -14.34 -36.55 -24.96
N SER A 128 -15.45 -36.90 -24.31
CA SER A 128 -16.12 -38.19 -24.54
C SER A 128 -17.44 -37.94 -25.26
N THR A 129 -17.36 -37.85 -26.59
CA THR A 129 -18.53 -37.96 -27.49
C THR A 129 -18.66 -39.40 -27.97
N ALA A 130 -19.92 -39.84 -28.13
CA ALA A 130 -20.41 -41.16 -28.53
C ALA A 130 -20.52 -42.16 -27.36
N LEU A 131 -21.60 -42.92 -27.16
CA LEU A 131 -22.73 -43.30 -28.03
C LEU A 131 -23.81 -43.92 -27.13
N CYS A 132 -25.08 -43.86 -27.54
CA CYS A 132 -26.24 -44.73 -27.17
C CYS A 132 -27.49 -43.84 -27.04
N ILE A 133 -28.12 -43.35 -28.12
CA ILE A 133 -29.13 -44.08 -28.90
C ILE A 133 -29.55 -45.40 -28.23
N LEU A 134 -30.62 -45.38 -27.42
CA LEU A 134 -31.78 -46.28 -27.53
C LEU A 134 -32.78 -45.94 -26.39
N HIS A 135 -34.07 -46.17 -26.67
CA HIS A 135 -35.21 -46.12 -25.74
C HIS A 135 -35.89 -44.75 -25.47
N ARG A 136 -36.55 -44.23 -26.51
CA ARG A 136 -37.77 -43.44 -26.36
C ARG A 136 -38.95 -44.36 -26.69
N ASN A 137 -39.63 -44.88 -25.66
CA ASN A 137 -40.96 -45.47 -25.78
C ASN A 137 -41.62 -45.50 -24.39
N ILE A 138 -42.56 -44.56 -24.18
CA ILE A 138 -43.86 -44.65 -23.51
C ILE A 138 -44.51 -43.28 -23.63
#